data_AF-A0A7X7PK45-F1
#
_entry.id   AF-A0A7X7PK45-F1
#
_cell.length_a   1.000
_cell.length_b   1.000
_cell.length_c   1.000
_cell.angle_alpha   90.00
_cell.angle_beta   90.00
_cell.angle_gamma   90.00
#
_symmetry.space_group_name_H-M   'P 1'
#
loop_
_entity.id
_entity.type
_entity.pdbx_description
1 polymer ?
#
loop_
_entity_poly.entity_id
_entity_poly.type
_entity_poly.pdbx_seq_one_letter_code
_entity_poly.pdbx_strand_id
1 'polypeptide(L)'
;ASFGYQAAMFDEQVHALIERELLVWRELVATKLREAMEQRPPRLDVSADELADGLVAAIEGGFVLARGLRDAALLPGQLRQFRNYLELLFGAEAPAQTSH
;
A
#
# COMPACT_ATOMS: atom_id res chain seq x y z
N ALA A 1 37.40 -6.02 -17.03
CA ALA A 1 36.14 -5.27 -17.23
C ALA A 1 34.87 -6.13 -17.05
N SER A 2 34.87 -7.10 -16.12
CA SER A 2 33.71 -8.02 -15.90
C SER A 2 32.88 -7.65 -14.65
N PHE A 3 33.51 -7.06 -13.62
CA PHE A 3 32.85 -6.64 -12.38
C PHE A 3 31.77 -5.56 -12.57
N GLY A 4 32.00 -4.57 -13.45
CA GLY A 4 31.03 -3.50 -13.69
C GLY A 4 29.77 -3.96 -14.43
N TYR A 5 29.92 -4.90 -15.37
CA TYR A 5 28.80 -5.48 -16.11
C TYR A 5 27.92 -6.37 -15.21
N GLN A 6 28.55 -7.19 -14.36
CA GLN A 6 27.83 -8.06 -13.43
C GLN A 6 27.07 -7.27 -12.36
N ALA A 7 27.61 -6.14 -11.88
CA ALA A 7 26.92 -5.25 -10.96
C ALA A 7 25.70 -4.57 -11.60
N ALA A 8 25.82 -4.07 -12.83
CA ALA A 8 24.71 -3.45 -13.56
C ALA A 8 23.59 -4.46 -13.89
N MET A 9 23.94 -5.68 -14.31
CA MET A 9 22.94 -6.74 -14.52
C MET A 9 22.24 -7.16 -13.23
N PHE A 10 22.93 -7.16 -12.09
CA PHE A 10 22.32 -7.47 -10.79
C PHE A 10 21.33 -6.38 -10.39
N ASP A 11 21.69 -5.12 -10.59
CA ASP A 11 20.83 -3.96 -10.33
C ASP A 11 19.56 -4.01 -11.18
N GLU A 12 19.68 -4.25 -12.49
CA GLU A 12 18.55 -4.36 -13.41
C GLU A 12 17.60 -5.51 -13.03
N GLN A 13 18.14 -6.67 -12.64
CA GLN A 13 17.34 -7.81 -12.18
C GLN A 13 16.61 -7.52 -10.86
N VAL A 14 17.24 -6.81 -9.92
CA VAL A 14 16.62 -6.40 -8.66
C VAL A 14 15.50 -5.40 -8.92
N HIS A 15 15.73 -4.41 -9.80
CA HIS A 15 14.71 -3.46 -10.21
C HIS A 15 13.50 -4.13 -10.85
N ALA A 16 13.73 -5.05 -11.80
CA ALA A 16 12.66 -5.80 -12.45
C ALA A 16 11.87 -6.69 -11.47
N LEU A 17 12.53 -7.26 -10.46
CA LEU A 17 11.86 -8.02 -9.41
C LEU A 17 10.96 -7.11 -8.55
N ILE A 18 11.48 -5.96 -8.10
CA ILE A 18 10.71 -5.00 -7.30
C ILE A 18 9.50 -4.50 -8.09
N GLU A 19 9.69 -4.14 -9.37
CA GLU A 19 8.60 -3.71 -10.24
C GLU A 19 7.50 -4.78 -10.34
N ARG A 20 7.89 -6.03 -10.61
CA ARG A 20 6.95 -7.14 -10.69
C ARG A 20 6.20 -7.36 -9.39
N GLU A 21 6.88 -7.35 -8.25
CA GLU A 21 6.24 -7.55 -6.95
C GLU A 21 5.23 -6.42 -6.66
N LEU A 22 5.61 -5.17 -6.91
CA LEU A 22 4.70 -4.03 -6.74
C LEU A 22 3.46 -4.17 -7.64
N LEU A 23 3.63 -4.56 -8.91
CA LEU A 23 2.51 -4.77 -9.84
C LEU A 23 1.58 -5.90 -9.37
N VAL A 24 2.13 -7.01 -8.87
CA VAL A 24 1.33 -8.12 -8.31
C VAL A 24 0.50 -7.66 -7.12
N TRP A 25 1.10 -6.91 -6.19
CA TRP A 25 0.39 -6.39 -5.02
C TRP A 25 -0.69 -5.39 -5.41
N ARG A 26 -0.40 -4.48 -6.35
CA ARG A 26 -1.38 -3.52 -6.88
C ARG A 26 -2.59 -4.24 -7.46
N GLU A 27 -2.39 -5.24 -8.31
CA GLU A 27 -3.52 -5.96 -8.93
C GLU A 27 -4.33 -6.77 -7.92
N LEU A 28 -3.67 -7.44 -6.97
CA LEU A 28 -4.34 -8.20 -5.91
C LEU A 28 -5.22 -7.31 -5.04
N VAL A 29 -4.71 -6.14 -4.65
CA VAL A 29 -5.45 -5.18 -3.82
C VAL A 29 -6.58 -4.53 -4.62
N ALA A 30 -6.31 -4.10 -5.85
CA ALA A 30 -7.31 -3.49 -6.72
C ALA A 30 -8.47 -4.45 -6.98
N THR A 31 -8.20 -5.74 -7.26
CA THR A 31 -9.24 -6.77 -7.43
C THR A 31 -10.17 -6.84 -6.21
N LYS A 32 -9.61 -6.90 -5.00
CA LYS A 32 -10.41 -6.94 -3.77
C LYS A 32 -11.23 -5.66 -3.55
N LEU A 33 -10.68 -4.51 -3.94
CA LEU A 33 -11.39 -3.24 -3.83
C LEU A 33 -12.53 -3.14 -4.86
N ARG A 34 -12.34 -3.63 -6.09
CA ARG A 34 -13.41 -3.74 -7.10
C ARG A 34 -14.56 -4.60 -6.56
N GLU A 35 -14.25 -5.78 -6.03
CA GLU A 35 -15.24 -6.68 -5.39
C GLU A 35 -16.00 -6.00 -4.23
N ALA A 36 -15.32 -5.18 -3.43
CA ALA A 36 -15.93 -4.43 -2.34
C ALA A 36 -16.82 -3.28 -2.85
N MET A 37 -16.36 -2.55 -3.87
CA MET A 37 -17.07 -1.43 -4.49
C MET A 37 -18.38 -1.87 -5.18
N GLU A 38 -18.40 -3.08 -5.75
CA GLU A 38 -19.60 -3.69 -6.31
C GLU A 38 -20.69 -3.95 -5.26
N GLN A 39 -20.29 -4.37 -4.06
CA GLN A 39 -21.21 -4.64 -2.95
C GLN A 39 -21.62 -3.36 -2.22
N ARG A 40 -20.72 -2.38 -2.16
CA ARG A 40 -20.90 -1.15 -1.42
C ARG A 40 -20.22 0.00 -2.17
N PRO A 41 -20.98 0.81 -2.92
CA PRO A 41 -20.41 1.95 -3.62
C PRO A 41 -19.73 2.93 -2.64
N PRO A 42 -18.54 3.45 -2.98
CA PRO A 42 -17.88 4.44 -2.16
C PRO A 42 -18.65 5.77 -2.17
N ARG A 43 -18.49 6.55 -1.10
CA ARG A 43 -19.09 7.89 -0.95
C ARG A 43 -18.42 8.96 -1.82
N LEU A 44 -17.21 8.70 -2.28
CA LEU A 44 -16.44 9.57 -3.17
C LEU A 44 -16.20 8.85 -4.50
N ASP A 45 -16.08 9.62 -5.57
CA ASP A 45 -15.66 9.10 -6.86
C ASP A 45 -14.17 8.77 -6.82
N VAL A 46 -13.87 7.47 -6.78
CA VAL A 46 -12.51 6.91 -6.65
C VAL A 46 -12.42 5.64 -7.50
N SER A 47 -11.24 5.35 -8.03
CA SER A 47 -10.97 4.07 -8.67
C SER A 47 -10.35 3.06 -7.72
N ALA A 48 -10.63 1.77 -7.94
CA ALA A 48 -10.01 0.70 -7.18
C ALA A 48 -8.49 0.65 -7.36
N ASP A 49 -7.99 1.03 -8.54
CA ASP A 49 -6.56 1.04 -8.85
C ASP A 49 -5.85 2.18 -8.10
N GLU A 50 -6.42 3.39 -8.04
CA GLU A 50 -5.87 4.50 -7.23
C GLU A 50 -5.87 4.19 -5.72
N LEU A 51 -6.91 3.51 -5.23
CA LEU A 51 -6.95 3.04 -3.86
C LEU A 51 -5.87 1.98 -3.58
N ALA A 52 -5.63 1.07 -4.53
CA ALA A 52 -4.56 0.09 -4.41
C ALA A 52 -3.17 0.75 -4.38
N ASP A 53 -2.95 1.74 -5.25
CA ASP A 53 -1.73 2.55 -5.27
C ASP A 53 -1.52 3.26 -3.94
N GLY A 54 -2.60 3.82 -3.37
CA GLY A 54 -2.59 4.46 -2.05
C GLY A 54 -2.19 3.50 -0.93
N LEU A 55 -2.70 2.26 -0.93
CA LEU A 55 -2.33 1.26 0.08
C LEU A 55 -0.86 0.86 -0.05
N VAL A 56 -0.38 0.58 -1.27
CA VAL A 56 1.02 0.22 -1.52
C VAL A 56 1.95 1.36 -1.10
N ALA A 57 1.62 2.60 -1.45
CA ALA A 57 2.36 3.78 -1.01
C ALA A 57 2.39 3.93 0.52
N ALA A 58 1.27 3.66 1.20
CA ALA A 58 1.21 3.69 2.67
C ALA A 58 2.07 2.60 3.32
N ILE A 59 2.15 1.40 2.72
CA ILE A 59 3.01 0.31 3.18
C ILE A 59 4.48 0.69 2.99
N GLU A 60 4.89 1.06 1.78
CA GLU A 60 6.29 1.38 1.47
C GLU A 60 6.76 2.63 2.22
N GLY A 61 5.94 3.68 2.28
CA GLY A 61 6.18 4.86 3.09
C GLY A 61 6.27 4.52 4.59
N GLY A 62 5.40 3.62 5.07
CA GLY A 62 5.45 3.10 6.43
C GLY A 62 6.75 2.36 6.74
N PHE A 63 7.27 1.54 5.81
CA PHE A 63 8.57 0.87 5.94
C PHE A 63 9.72 1.87 5.98
N VAL A 64 9.72 2.88 5.10
CA VAL A 64 10.74 3.94 5.08
C VAL A 64 10.75 4.68 6.41
N LEU A 65 9.59 5.10 6.93
CA LEU A 65 9.46 5.78 8.21
C LEU A 65 9.92 4.89 9.37
N ALA A 66 9.44 3.65 9.43
CA ALA A 66 9.79 2.72 10.50
C ALA A 66 11.29 2.44 10.57
N ARG A 67 11.95 2.26 9.41
CA ARG A 67 13.39 2.03 9.33
C ARG A 67 14.19 3.30 9.63
N GLY A 68 13.78 4.44 9.06
CA GLY A 68 14.48 5.72 9.22
C GLY A 68 14.43 6.23 10.65
N LEU A 69 13.29 6.10 11.33
CA LEU A 69 13.08 6.56 12.70
C LEU A 69 13.30 5.48 13.76
N ARG A 70 13.64 4.24 13.35
CA ARG A 70 13.83 3.07 14.22
C ARG A 70 12.62 2.80 15.10
N ASP A 71 11.43 3.00 14.55
CA ASP A 71 10.15 2.80 15.22
C ASP A 71 9.24 1.89 14.39
N ALA A 72 9.16 0.62 14.80
CA ALA A 72 8.33 -0.38 14.12
C ALA A 72 6.83 -0.12 14.26
N ALA A 73 6.37 0.77 15.16
CA ALA A 73 4.96 1.08 15.35
C ALA A 73 4.39 1.99 14.24
N LEU A 74 5.25 2.64 13.45
CA LEU A 74 4.85 3.59 12.41
C LEU A 74 4.12 2.92 11.24
N LEU A 75 4.59 1.75 10.78
CA LEU A 75 3.93 1.00 9.70
C LEU A 75 2.50 0.56 10.09
N PRO A 76 2.28 -0.12 11.23
CA PRO A 76 0.92 -0.39 11.73
C PRO A 76 0.07 0.88 11.85
N GLY A 77 0.67 2.02 12.19
CA GLY A 77 0.00 3.32 12.20
C GLY A 77 -0.56 3.73 10.84
N GLN A 78 0.25 3.64 9.78
CA GLN A 78 -0.19 3.93 8.41
C GLN A 78 -1.32 3.01 7.96
N LEU A 79 -1.20 1.70 8.24
CA LEU A 79 -2.24 0.73 7.89
C LEU A 79 -3.56 0.99 8.61
N ARG A 80 -3.51 1.37 9.91
CA ARG A 80 -4.72 1.76 10.65
C ARG A 80 -5.39 2.98 10.04
N GLN A 81 -4.63 4.00 9.64
CA GLN A 81 -5.21 5.19 9.03
C GLN A 81 -5.81 4.91 7.65
N PHE A 82 -5.14 4.09 6.84
CA PHE A 82 -5.67 3.68 5.56
C PHE A 82 -6.97 2.87 5.72
N ARG A 83 -7.04 1.96 6.71
CA ARG A 83 -8.28 1.26 7.06
C ARG A 83 -9.39 2.23 7.46
N ASN A 84 -9.11 3.20 8.34
CA ASN A 84 -10.10 4.19 8.75
C ASN A 84 -10.63 4.99 7.55
N TYR A 85 -9.76 5.32 6.59
CA TYR A 85 -10.15 5.96 5.34
C TYR A 85 -11.12 5.08 4.53
N LEU A 86 -10.81 3.80 4.34
CA LEU A 86 -11.72 2.86 3.65
C LEU A 86 -13.06 2.72 4.39
N GLU A 87 -13.04 2.60 5.73
CA GLU A 87 -14.25 2.55 6.55
C GLU A 87 -15.14 3.78 6.32
N LEU A 88 -14.58 4.99 6.38
CA LEU A 88 -15.30 6.23 6.12
C LEU A 88 -15.79 6.33 4.67
N LEU A 89 -14.96 5.91 3.71
CA LEU A 89 -15.23 5.93 2.28
C LEU A 89 -16.40 5.03 1.91
N PHE A 90 -16.45 3.82 2.45
CA PHE A 90 -17.57 2.90 2.26
C PHE A 90 -18.73 3.19 3.21
N GLY A 91 -18.58 4.12 4.15
CA GLY A 91 -19.63 4.57 5.05
C GLY A 91 -19.92 3.62 6.20
N ALA A 92 -18.92 2.87 6.66
CA ALA A 92 -18.91 2.36 8.01
C ALA A 92 -18.83 3.55 9.00
N GLU A 93 -19.49 3.43 10.15
CA GLU A 93 -19.29 4.38 11.24
C GLU A 93 -17.83 4.27 11.72
N ALA A 94 -17.19 5.42 11.94
CA ALA A 94 -15.83 5.44 12.47
C ALA A 94 -15.80 4.69 13.80
N PRO A 95 -14.80 3.82 14.04
CA PRO A 95 -14.68 3.12 15.31
C PRO A 95 -14.61 4.16 16.44
N ALA A 96 -15.44 3.96 17.47
CA ALA A 96 -15.42 4.82 18.66
C ALA A 96 -13.98 4.93 19.16
N GLN A 97 -13.48 6.15 19.28
CA GLN A 97 -12.12 6.40 19.77
C GLN A 97 -12.05 5.99 21.24
N THR A 98 -11.55 4.78 21.51
CA THR A 98 -11.24 4.36 22.88
C THR A 98 -10.03 5.17 23.33
N SER A 99 -10.28 6.21 24.12
CA SER A 99 -9.23 6.97 24.80
C SER A 99 -8.49 6.02 25.75
N HIS A 100 -7.17 5.96 25.63
CA HIS A 100 -6.28 5.21 26.52
C HIS A 100 -5.53 6.17 27.44
#